data_AF-A0A1Q9NUC3-F1
#
_entry.id   AF-A0A1Q9NUC3-F1
#
_cell.length_a   1.000
_cell.length_b   1.000
_cell.length_c   1.000
_cell.angle_alpha   90.00
_cell.angle_beta   90.00
_cell.angle_gamma   90.00
#
_symmetry.space_group_name_H-M   'P 1'
#
loop_
_entity.id
_entity.type
_entity.pdbx_description
1 polymer ?
#
loop_
_entity_poly.entity_id
_entity_poly.type
_entity_poly.pdbx_seq_one_letter_code
_entity_poly.pdbx_strand_id
1 'polypeptide(L)'
;MNIYTNVWYISLVRITKRGQKMLDIRELQERFSVLIESRTNSRSIGGSSNLISSSPLRALGENLLNRFAYQLSDQAVIAAQKDNIVDNLLENVVSSLAIAGMMGINLEAEISNLLNLLESVSAEAS
;
A
#
# COMPACT_ATOMS: atom_id res chain seq x y z
N MET A 1 -17.41 2.82 -37.40
CA MET A 1 -17.70 1.43 -36.97
C MET A 1 -16.36 0.76 -36.71
N ASN A 2 -16.17 0.33 -35.45
CA ASN A 2 -15.01 -0.24 -34.74
C ASN A 2 -13.69 -0.59 -35.45
N ILE A 3 -12.59 -0.11 -34.86
CA ILE A 3 -11.22 -0.54 -35.15
C ILE A 3 -10.47 -0.70 -33.79
N TYR A 4 -10.22 -1.96 -33.43
CA TYR A 4 -9.21 -2.50 -32.50
C TYR A 4 -9.06 -1.89 -31.10
N THR A 5 -9.84 -2.40 -30.14
CA THR A 5 -9.43 -2.42 -28.73
C THR A 5 -8.50 -3.61 -28.54
N ASN A 6 -7.18 -3.37 -28.58
CA ASN A 6 -6.17 -4.33 -28.16
C ASN A 6 -6.28 -4.52 -26.65
N VAL A 7 -6.91 -5.62 -26.26
CA VAL A 7 -6.97 -6.07 -24.87
C VAL A 7 -5.62 -6.71 -24.53
N TRP A 8 -4.77 -5.98 -23.79
CA TRP A 8 -3.57 -6.54 -23.17
C TRP A 8 -4.00 -7.45 -22.01
N TYR A 9 -4.33 -8.71 -22.33
CA TYR A 9 -4.49 -9.76 -21.34
C TYR A 9 -3.12 -10.30 -20.97
N ILE A 10 -2.45 -9.68 -19.99
CA ILE A 10 -1.27 -10.27 -19.38
C ILE A 10 -1.75 -11.39 -18.45
N SER A 11 -1.85 -12.61 -18.97
CA SER A 11 -1.94 -13.82 -18.15
C SER A 11 -0.58 -14.07 -17.50
N LEU A 12 -0.37 -13.54 -16.30
CA LEU A 12 0.75 -13.95 -15.44
C LEU A 12 0.52 -15.41 -15.03
N VAL A 13 1.33 -16.28 -15.61
CA VAL A 13 1.36 -17.72 -15.36
C VAL A 13 1.60 -17.98 -13.87
N ARG A 14 0.55 -18.47 -13.18
CA ARG A 14 0.60 -19.00 -11.81
C ARG A 14 1.49 -20.23 -11.75
N ILE A 15 2.73 -20.09 -11.29
CA ILE A 15 3.48 -21.20 -10.71
C ILE A 15 4.33 -20.67 -9.55
N THR A 16 3.88 -20.87 -8.32
CA THR A 16 4.75 -20.81 -7.14
C THR A 16 4.72 -22.14 -6.40
N LYS A 17 5.90 -22.76 -6.31
CA LYS A 17 6.17 -23.94 -5.48
C LYS A 17 6.05 -23.55 -4.01
N ARG A 18 5.31 -24.35 -3.23
CA ARG A 18 5.25 -24.40 -1.75
C ARG A 18 4.74 -23.13 -1.04
N GLY A 19 3.43 -23.12 -0.78
CA GLY A 19 2.86 -22.67 0.51
C GLY A 19 2.81 -21.17 0.84
N GLN A 20 3.57 -20.31 0.18
CA GLN A 20 3.40 -18.85 0.31
C GLN A 20 2.50 -18.35 -0.81
N LYS A 21 1.27 -17.99 -0.46
CA LYS A 21 0.33 -17.31 -1.36
C LYS A 21 0.95 -15.95 -1.72
N MET A 22 1.25 -15.75 -3.01
CA MET A 22 1.67 -14.47 -3.55
C MET A 22 0.58 -13.44 -3.24
N LEU A 23 0.93 -12.29 -2.63
CA LEU A 23 -0.01 -11.21 -2.38
C LEU A 23 -0.41 -10.60 -3.73
N ASP A 24 -1.69 -10.73 -4.09
CA ASP A 24 -2.24 -10.08 -5.28
C ASP A 24 -2.28 -8.55 -5.07
N ILE A 25 -2.13 -7.75 -6.13
CA ILE A 25 -2.20 -6.28 -6.05
C ILE A 25 -3.52 -5.85 -5.42
N ARG A 26 -4.61 -6.54 -5.76
CA ARG A 26 -5.92 -6.31 -5.15
C ARG A 26 -5.92 -6.56 -3.65
N GLU A 27 -5.27 -7.64 -3.20
CA GLU A 27 -5.15 -7.98 -1.77
C GLU A 27 -4.31 -6.95 -1.02
N LEU A 28 -3.25 -6.43 -1.66
CA LEU A 28 -2.46 -5.32 -1.12
C LEU A 28 -3.30 -4.05 -0.96
N GLN A 29 -4.03 -3.65 -2.00
CA GLN A 29 -4.90 -2.47 -1.97
C GLN A 29 -5.93 -2.56 -0.84
N GLU A 30 -6.56 -3.72 -0.67
CA GLU A 30 -7.57 -3.96 0.38
C GLU A 30 -6.95 -3.86 1.78
N ARG A 31 -5.82 -4.52 2.04
CA ARG A 31 -5.16 -4.47 3.36
C ARG A 31 -4.68 -3.06 3.70
N PHE A 32 -4.13 -2.32 2.74
CA PHE A 32 -3.76 -0.92 2.98
C PHE A 32 -5.00 -0.04 3.24
N SER A 33 -6.11 -0.23 2.54
CA SER A 33 -7.37 0.50 2.81
C SER A 33 -7.86 0.27 4.23
N VAL A 34 -7.90 -0.99 4.68
CA VAL A 34 -8.32 -1.35 6.05
C VAL A 34 -7.41 -0.70 7.10
N LEU A 35 -6.09 -0.74 6.90
CA LEU A 35 -5.14 -0.11 7.82
C LEU A 35 -5.32 1.41 7.87
N ILE A 36 -5.50 2.04 6.72
CA ILE A 36 -5.77 3.48 6.60
C ILE A 36 -7.04 3.84 7.37
N GLU A 37 -8.16 3.18 7.04
CA GLU A 37 -9.48 3.42 7.65
C GLU A 37 -9.48 3.19 9.16
N SER A 38 -8.83 2.13 9.64
CA SER A 38 -8.70 1.85 11.08
C SER A 38 -8.04 3.03 11.80
N ARG A 39 -6.99 3.62 11.20
CA ARG A 39 -6.26 4.73 11.78
C ARG A 39 -7.04 6.04 11.71
N THR A 40 -7.72 6.34 10.60
CA THR A 40 -8.59 7.52 10.49
C THR A 40 -9.71 7.49 11.53
N ASN A 41 -10.32 6.33 11.76
CA ASN A 41 -11.43 6.15 12.69
C ASN A 41 -10.99 6.18 14.18
N SER A 42 -9.79 5.67 14.48
CA SER A 42 -9.24 5.62 15.85
C SER A 42 -9.04 7.00 16.51
N ARG A 43 -8.93 8.09 15.73
CA ARG A 43 -8.77 9.46 16.27
C ARG A 43 -10.08 10.13 16.72
N SER A 44 -11.23 9.49 16.60
CA SER A 44 -12.47 10.01 17.19
C SER A 44 -12.53 9.86 18.71
N ILE A 45 -11.59 9.11 19.32
CA ILE A 45 -11.50 8.94 20.77
C ILE A 45 -10.17 9.56 21.22
N GLY A 46 -10.28 10.77 21.77
CA GLY A 46 -9.13 11.50 22.33
C GLY A 46 -8.42 10.70 23.41
N GLY A 47 -7.09 10.70 23.39
CA GLY A 47 -6.32 10.06 24.44
C GLY A 47 -4.82 10.16 24.19
N SER A 48 -4.20 11.08 24.91
CA SER A 48 -2.77 11.08 25.27
C SER A 48 -2.16 9.68 25.27
N SER A 49 -1.09 9.45 24.49
CA SER A 49 -0.12 8.41 24.83
C SER A 49 1.26 9.05 24.97
N ASN A 50 1.55 9.39 26.22
CA ASN A 50 2.89 9.58 26.74
C ASN A 50 3.80 8.40 26.35
N LEU A 51 4.97 8.72 25.81
CA LEU A 51 6.28 8.18 26.21
C LEU A 51 6.30 6.70 26.63
N ILE A 52 6.22 5.78 25.67
CA ILE A 52 6.72 4.41 25.86
C ILE A 52 7.61 4.08 24.67
N SER A 53 8.92 4.14 24.91
CA SER A 53 10.03 3.52 24.15
C SER A 53 9.58 2.81 22.86
N SER A 54 9.25 3.57 21.80
CA SER A 54 8.96 2.96 20.52
C SER A 54 10.29 2.60 19.89
N SER A 55 10.50 1.30 19.65
CA SER A 55 11.57 0.84 18.76
C SER A 55 11.56 1.70 17.49
N PRO A 56 12.72 2.07 16.90
CA PRO A 56 12.77 2.90 15.69
C PRO A 56 11.84 2.40 14.57
N LEU A 57 11.68 1.07 14.45
CA LEU A 57 10.75 0.45 13.50
C LEU A 57 9.28 0.75 13.81
N ARG A 58 8.89 0.77 15.09
CA ARG A 58 7.53 1.14 15.53
C ARG A 58 7.27 2.62 15.28
N ALA A 59 8.23 3.50 15.58
CA ALA A 59 8.12 4.93 15.26
C ALA A 59 7.96 5.17 13.75
N LEU A 60 8.67 4.39 12.92
CA LEU A 60 8.53 4.41 11.47
C LEU A 60 7.14 3.92 11.02
N GLY A 61 6.65 2.80 11.55
CA GLY A 61 5.30 2.30 11.25
C GLY A 61 4.19 3.28 11.64
N GLU A 62 4.28 3.88 12.83
CA GLU A 62 3.37 4.93 13.30
C GLU A 62 3.40 6.17 12.40
N ASN A 63 4.59 6.61 11.97
CA ASN A 63 4.72 7.73 11.06
C ASN A 63 4.06 7.42 9.71
N LEU A 64 4.32 6.23 9.16
CA LEU A 64 3.74 5.80 7.88
C LEU A 64 2.21 5.70 7.95
N LEU A 65 1.65 5.06 8.99
CA LEU A 65 0.19 5.00 9.18
C LEU A 65 -0.44 6.38 9.27
N ASN A 66 0.17 7.31 10.01
CA ASN A 66 -0.33 8.67 10.11
C ASN A 66 -0.24 9.43 8.77
N ARG A 67 0.84 9.25 7.99
CA ARG A 67 0.94 9.85 6.65
C ARG A 67 -0.10 9.26 5.70
N PHE A 68 -0.33 7.96 5.74
CA PHE A 68 -1.35 7.31 4.92
C PHE A 68 -2.76 7.78 5.28
N ALA A 69 -3.10 7.85 6.57
CA ALA A 69 -4.42 8.23 7.03
C ALA A 69 -4.81 9.68 6.68
N TYR A 70 -3.88 10.63 6.76
CA TYR A 70 -4.21 12.05 6.62
C TYR A 70 -3.69 12.69 5.33
N GLN A 71 -2.49 12.33 4.87
CA GLN A 71 -1.94 12.94 3.66
C GLN A 71 -2.42 12.22 2.41
N LEU A 72 -2.39 10.88 2.41
CA LEU A 72 -2.80 10.13 1.21
C LEU A 72 -4.31 10.11 1.01
N SER A 73 -5.12 10.05 2.07
CA SER A 73 -6.58 10.10 1.95
C SER A 73 -7.03 11.39 1.25
N ASP A 74 -6.55 12.55 1.70
CA ASP A 74 -6.88 13.84 1.09
C ASP A 74 -6.33 13.96 -0.33
N GLN A 75 -5.10 13.48 -0.56
CA GLN A 75 -4.50 13.46 -1.89
C GLN A 75 -5.22 12.53 -2.85
N ALA A 76 -5.80 11.41 -2.39
CA ALA A 76 -6.56 10.49 -3.23
C ALA A 76 -7.84 11.15 -3.76
N VAL A 77 -8.54 11.92 -2.92
CA VAL A 77 -9.73 12.69 -3.34
C VAL A 77 -9.36 13.75 -4.39
N ILE A 78 -8.27 14.48 -4.19
CA ILE A 78 -7.79 15.49 -5.15
C ILE A 78 -7.31 14.82 -6.45
N ALA A 79 -6.63 13.68 -6.34
CA ALA A 79 -6.12 12.94 -7.47
C ALA A 79 -7.24 12.37 -8.34
N ALA A 80 -8.34 11.90 -7.74
CA ALA A 80 -9.50 11.38 -8.45
C ALA A 80 -10.22 12.43 -9.32
N GLN A 81 -10.01 13.72 -9.06
CA GLN A 81 -10.56 14.82 -9.86
C GLN A 81 -9.74 15.13 -11.12
N LYS A 82 -8.60 14.46 -11.32
CA LYS A 82 -7.75 14.66 -12.51
C LYS A 82 -8.13 13.67 -13.60
N ASP A 83 -8.36 14.18 -14.81
CA ASP A 83 -8.76 13.36 -15.97
C ASP A 83 -7.74 12.28 -16.37
N ASN A 84 -6.47 12.43 -15.99
CA ASN A 84 -5.36 11.54 -16.35
C ASN A 84 -4.81 10.73 -15.16
N ILE A 85 -5.55 10.58 -14.06
CA ILE A 85 -5.03 9.92 -12.86
C ILE A 85 -4.64 8.46 -13.09
N VAL A 86 -5.40 7.73 -13.91
CA VAL A 86 -5.14 6.32 -14.21
C VAL A 86 -3.80 6.17 -14.93
N ASP A 87 -3.53 7.00 -15.94
CA ASP A 87 -2.29 6.98 -16.70
C ASP A 87 -1.09 7.34 -15.82
N ASN A 88 -1.24 8.38 -14.98
CA ASN A 88 -0.20 8.78 -14.04
C ASN A 88 0.12 7.69 -13.01
N LEU A 89 -0.90 6.99 -12.48
CA LEU A 89 -0.70 5.87 -11.56
C LEU A 89 0.00 4.71 -12.26
N LEU A 90 -0.41 4.39 -13.50
CA LEU A 90 0.21 3.35 -14.29
C LEU A 90 1.69 3.65 -14.57
N GLU A 91 2.01 4.87 -14.99
CA GLU A 91 3.38 5.31 -15.23
C GLU A 91 4.24 5.19 -13.97
N ASN A 92 3.72 5.61 -12.82
CA ASN A 92 4.42 5.53 -11.55
C ASN A 92 4.66 4.07 -11.10
N VAL A 93 3.65 3.20 -11.24
CA VAL A 93 3.75 1.79 -10.88
C VAL A 93 4.76 1.08 -11.78
N VAL A 94 4.66 1.27 -13.11
CA VAL A 94 5.57 0.65 -14.08
C VAL A 94 7.01 1.12 -13.85
N SER A 95 7.21 2.42 -13.65
CA SER A 95 8.55 2.98 -13.39
C SER A 95 9.15 2.42 -12.10
N SER A 96 8.35 2.32 -11.03
CA SER A 96 8.80 1.77 -9.74
C SER A 96 9.15 0.29 -9.83
N LEU A 97 8.34 -0.50 -10.55
CA LEU A 97 8.61 -1.92 -10.81
C LEU A 97 9.90 -2.10 -11.64
N ALA A 98 10.09 -1.28 -12.67
CA ALA A 98 11.29 -1.33 -13.50
C ALA A 98 12.55 -1.01 -12.69
N ILE A 99 12.52 0.05 -11.88
CA ILE A 99 13.64 0.44 -11.00
C ILE A 99 13.96 -0.69 -10.00
N ALA A 100 12.95 -1.26 -9.36
CA ALA A 100 13.17 -2.38 -8.44
C ALA A 100 13.80 -3.60 -9.14
N GLY A 101 13.35 -3.92 -10.35
CA GLY A 101 13.96 -4.97 -11.17
C GLY A 101 15.43 -4.70 -11.49
N MET A 102 15.78 -3.45 -11.84
CA MET A 102 17.16 -3.04 -12.09
C MET A 102 18.05 -3.12 -10.85
N MET A 103 17.49 -2.86 -9.67
CA MET A 103 18.22 -2.90 -8.40
C MET A 103 18.22 -4.29 -7.73
N GLY A 104 17.54 -5.28 -8.32
CA GLY A 104 17.38 -6.60 -7.71
C GLY A 104 16.55 -6.59 -6.42
N ILE A 105 15.67 -5.60 -6.25
CA ILE A 105 14.79 -5.49 -5.09
C ILE A 105 13.58 -6.38 -5.28
N ASN A 106 13.34 -7.29 -4.33
CA ASN A 106 12.12 -8.08 -4.28
C ASN A 106 10.99 -7.27 -3.62
N LEU A 107 10.28 -6.47 -4.42
CA LEU A 107 9.18 -5.63 -3.94
C LEU A 107 8.07 -6.42 -3.22
N GLU A 108 7.79 -7.66 -3.61
CA GLU A 108 6.78 -8.47 -2.93
C GLU A 108 7.17 -8.75 -1.49
N ALA A 109 8.43 -9.12 -1.26
CA ALA A 109 8.96 -9.36 0.08
C ALA A 109 8.97 -8.07 0.92
N GLU A 110 9.42 -6.96 0.34
CA GLU A 110 9.47 -5.67 1.04
C GLU A 110 8.09 -5.14 1.40
N ILE A 111 7.12 -5.25 0.49
CA ILE A 111 5.73 -4.85 0.75
C ILE A 111 5.12 -5.76 1.83
N SER A 112 5.39 -7.07 1.80
CA SER A 112 4.89 -7.97 2.85
C SER A 112 5.50 -7.65 4.21
N ASN A 113 6.80 -7.33 4.27
CA ASN A 113 7.46 -6.92 5.51
C ASN A 113 6.86 -5.61 6.05
N LEU A 114 6.61 -4.65 5.17
CA LEU A 114 5.95 -3.39 5.53
C LEU A 114 4.54 -3.62 6.06
N LEU A 115 3.72 -4.43 5.38
CA LEU A 115 2.37 -4.74 5.84
C LEU A 115 2.37 -5.38 7.23
N ASN A 116 3.24 -6.36 7.46
CA ASN A 116 3.35 -7.01 8.77
C ASN A 116 3.73 -6.00 9.87
N LEU A 117 4.64 -5.05 9.58
CA LEU A 117 4.99 -3.98 10.49
C LEU A 117 3.80 -3.05 10.79
N LEU A 118 3.04 -2.66 9.77
CA LEU A 118 1.91 -1.74 9.95
C LEU A 118 0.76 -2.41 10.71
N GLU A 119 0.51 -3.69 10.45
CA GLU A 119 -0.49 -4.49 11.16
C GLU A 119 -0.12 -4.70 12.63
N SER A 120 1.15 -4.98 12.94
CA SER A 120 1.59 -5.10 14.34
C SER A 120 1.41 -3.79 15.09
N VAL A 121 1.76 -2.66 14.47
CA VAL A 121 1.59 -1.34 15.06
C VAL A 121 0.10 -0.97 15.25
N SER A 122 -0.75 -1.30 14.28
CA SER A 122 -2.21 -1.07 14.36
C SER A 122 -2.87 -1.92 15.45
N ALA A 123 -2.51 -3.20 15.55
CA ALA A 123 -3.05 -4.12 16.55
C ALA A 123 -2.65 -3.74 17.99
N GLU A 124 -1.44 -3.21 18.19
CA GLU A 124 -0.99 -2.71 19.50
C GLU A 124 -1.63 -1.39 19.93
N ALA A 125 -2.24 -0.65 19.00
CA ALA A 125 -2.90 0.63 19.27
C ALA A 125 -4.41 0.51 19.54
N SER A 126 -5.00 -0.67 19.29
CA SER A 126 -6.42 -1.00 19.49
C SER A 126 -6.63 -1.69 20.84
#